data_AF-A0A661NNZ8-F1
#
_entry.id   AF-A0A661NNZ8-F1
#
_cell.length_a   1.000
_cell.length_b   1.000
_cell.length_c   1.000
_cell.angle_alpha   90.00
_cell.angle_beta   90.00
_cell.angle_gamma   90.00
#
_symmetry.space_group_name_H-M   'P 1'
#
loop_
_entity.id
_entity.type
_entity.pdbx_description
1 polymer ?
#
loop_
_entity_poly.entity_id
_entity_poly.type
_entity_poly.pdbx_seq_one_letter_code
_entity_poly.pdbx_strand_id
1 'polypeptide(L)'
;MIATVIAGAVGATAGAQGDQTLDGLVRSYMAERGAEPQLAPDSQLCRRYAIDLTGVIPSLRDLDACEGRTAGEMFDHFAAKGPMAHTDGERPYVWINLLKDADHFLFSNSTQFSQVGHIREFRDELRDVYANDASYAGFSRWALQSQMFLNRFPSGADRANASFFLFLGRDSLANEVPVGNMWNGWALRDRSIRASAAESNPDYHVYDYDASRCTSGRALCSATMWGTEGDTPEDVIELMVGSDLFLEATVNRYWERFLGEPLPGVDYPEIRRVLVRGFVAHDHDVNWLIREIATSSVYTQEMMYR
;
A
#
# COMPACT_ATOMS: atom_id res chain seq x y z
N MET A 1 19.06 -34.83 -27.68
CA MET A 1 19.26 -33.43 -28.06
C MET A 1 18.89 -32.60 -26.84
N ILE A 2 19.88 -32.10 -26.12
CA ILE A 2 19.71 -31.32 -24.89
C ILE A 2 19.70 -29.85 -25.34
N ALA A 3 18.56 -29.18 -25.18
CA ALA A 3 18.41 -27.77 -25.49
C ALA A 3 18.84 -26.95 -24.27
N THR A 4 20.02 -26.35 -24.36
CA THR A 4 20.54 -25.37 -23.40
C THR A 4 19.77 -24.07 -23.54
N VAL A 5 18.98 -23.71 -22.52
CA VAL A 5 18.32 -22.41 -22.42
C VAL A 5 19.38 -21.38 -22.03
N ILE A 6 19.65 -20.43 -22.92
CA ILE A 6 20.52 -19.28 -22.67
C ILE A 6 19.69 -18.26 -21.87
N ALA A 7 20.02 -18.11 -20.59
CA ALA A 7 19.55 -16.98 -19.78
C ALA A 7 20.16 -15.69 -20.36
N GLY A 8 19.33 -14.86 -20.99
CA GLY A 8 19.69 -13.52 -21.42
C GLY A 8 19.79 -12.60 -20.21
N ALA A 9 21.01 -12.39 -19.71
CA ALA A 9 21.29 -11.32 -18.77
C ALA A 9 21.15 -9.98 -19.51
N VAL A 10 20.09 -9.24 -19.20
CA VAL A 10 19.98 -7.83 -19.56
C VAL A 10 20.96 -7.07 -18.67
N GLY A 11 22.17 -6.86 -19.17
CA GLY A 11 23.16 -5.99 -18.55
C GLY A 11 22.69 -4.55 -18.65
N ALA A 12 21.94 -4.08 -17.65
CA ALA A 12 21.77 -2.65 -17.42
C ALA A 12 23.15 -2.07 -17.08
N THR A 13 23.67 -1.24 -17.97
CA THR A 13 24.82 -0.39 -17.68
C THR A 13 24.46 0.51 -16.51
N ALA A 14 24.94 0.14 -15.32
CA ALA A 14 24.98 1.00 -14.14
C ALA A 14 25.99 2.13 -14.40
N GLY A 15 25.61 3.08 -15.26
CA GLY A 15 26.21 4.40 -15.25
C GLY A 15 26.00 5.01 -13.87
N ALA A 16 27.02 5.68 -13.34
CA ALA A 16 27.00 6.35 -12.06
C ALA A 16 25.83 7.35 -11.98
N GLN A 17 24.65 6.87 -11.59
CA GLN A 17 23.57 7.67 -11.06
C GLN A 17 24.09 8.17 -9.72
N GLY A 18 24.71 9.36 -9.70
CA GLY A 18 24.91 10.09 -8.46
C GLY A 18 23.57 10.13 -7.71
N ASP A 19 23.61 10.11 -6.38
CA ASP A 19 22.45 10.10 -5.49
C ASP A 19 21.47 11.24 -5.83
N GLN A 20 20.60 11.00 -6.81
CA GLN A 20 19.52 11.90 -7.17
C GLN A 20 18.49 11.76 -6.07
N THR A 21 18.37 12.78 -5.23
CA THR A 21 17.32 12.86 -4.22
C THR A 21 15.97 13.13 -4.90
N LEU A 22 14.88 12.71 -4.26
CA LEU A 22 13.52 13.03 -4.72
C LEU A 22 13.36 14.54 -4.97
N ASP A 23 13.83 15.35 -4.03
CA ASP A 23 13.78 16.80 -4.10
C ASP A 23 14.55 17.38 -5.30
N GLY A 24 15.72 16.81 -5.62
CA GLY A 24 16.47 17.20 -6.81
C GLY A 24 15.69 16.93 -8.09
N LEU A 25 15.09 15.73 -8.19
CA LEU A 25 14.28 15.33 -9.34
C LEU A 25 13.01 16.17 -9.49
N VAL A 26 12.31 16.46 -8.39
CA VAL A 26 11.11 17.30 -8.38
C VAL A 26 11.44 18.74 -8.80
N ARG A 27 12.55 19.31 -8.34
CA ARG A 27 12.95 20.66 -8.74
C ARG A 27 13.32 20.71 -10.22
N SER A 28 14.02 19.71 -10.74
CA SER A 28 14.28 19.57 -12.18
C SER A 28 12.98 19.47 -12.98
N TYR A 29 12.04 18.64 -12.53
CA TYR A 29 10.70 18.50 -13.12
C TYR A 29 9.95 19.83 -13.23
N MET A 30 9.93 20.60 -12.14
CA MET A 30 9.27 21.91 -12.09
C MET A 30 9.97 22.93 -12.99
N ALA A 31 11.30 22.99 -12.94
CA ALA A 31 12.09 23.93 -13.74
C ALA A 31 11.88 23.72 -15.25
N GLU A 32 11.79 22.48 -15.71
CA GLU A 32 11.49 22.15 -17.11
C GLU A 32 10.09 22.61 -17.56
N ARG A 33 9.15 22.77 -16.63
CA ARG A 33 7.81 23.33 -16.86
C ARG A 33 7.75 24.86 -16.66
N GLY A 34 8.90 25.50 -16.44
CA GLY A 34 8.97 26.93 -16.19
C GLY A 34 8.42 27.34 -14.82
N ALA A 35 8.39 26.41 -13.86
CA ALA A 35 7.99 26.67 -12.49
C ALA A 35 9.19 26.62 -11.55
N GLU A 36 9.25 27.56 -10.61
CA GLU A 36 10.16 27.51 -9.46
C GLU A 36 9.33 27.16 -8.22
N PRO A 37 9.71 26.12 -7.44
CA PRO A 37 9.00 25.77 -6.23
C PRO A 37 9.05 26.94 -5.23
N GLN A 38 7.91 27.58 -5.02
CA GLN A 38 7.72 28.55 -3.94
C GLN A 38 7.27 27.81 -2.71
N LEU A 39 8.10 27.76 -1.67
CA LEU A 39 7.76 27.07 -0.43
C LEU A 39 6.61 27.79 0.28
N ALA A 40 5.66 27.00 0.79
CA ALA A 40 4.57 27.49 1.61
C ALA A 40 5.13 28.12 2.91
N PRO A 41 4.56 29.24 3.39
CA PRO A 41 4.87 29.74 4.72
C PRO A 41 4.59 28.68 5.79
N ASP A 42 5.36 28.69 6.88
CA ASP A 42 5.25 27.73 7.99
C ASP A 42 3.81 27.54 8.47
N SER A 43 3.06 28.63 8.65
CA SER A 43 1.66 28.57 9.10
C SER A 43 0.73 27.85 8.11
N GLN A 44 0.98 27.93 6.80
CA GLN A 44 0.22 27.22 5.79
C GLN A 44 0.59 25.74 5.78
N LEU A 45 1.88 25.42 5.79
CA LEU A 45 2.37 24.03 5.81
C LEU A 45 1.92 23.31 7.09
N CYS A 46 2.01 23.98 8.24
CA CYS A 46 1.53 23.46 9.53
C CYS A 46 0.04 23.11 9.51
N ARG A 47 -0.81 23.94 8.87
CA ARG A 47 -2.24 23.64 8.68
C ARG A 47 -2.46 22.41 7.81
N ARG A 48 -1.68 22.25 6.74
CA ARG A 48 -1.76 21.07 5.86
C ARG A 48 -1.40 19.81 6.64
N TYR A 49 -0.25 19.78 7.32
CA TYR A 49 0.15 18.61 8.11
C TYR A 49 -0.85 18.28 9.23
N ALA A 50 -1.39 19.27 9.93
CA ALA A 50 -2.45 19.02 10.90
C ALA A 50 -3.65 18.28 10.26
N ILE A 51 -4.14 18.76 9.13
CA ILE A 51 -5.31 18.14 8.47
C ILE A 51 -4.95 16.79 7.88
N ASP A 52 -3.86 16.69 7.12
CA ASP A 52 -3.54 15.50 6.35
C ASP A 52 -3.02 14.34 7.21
N LEU A 53 -2.33 14.67 8.31
CA LEU A 53 -1.73 13.69 9.22
C LEU A 53 -2.56 13.45 10.48
N THR A 54 -3.54 14.29 10.80
CA THR A 54 -4.32 14.12 12.05
C THR A 54 -5.83 14.31 11.89
N GLY A 55 -6.29 14.79 10.73
CA GLY A 55 -7.72 15.04 10.47
C GLY A 55 -8.29 16.25 11.22
N VAL A 56 -7.46 17.05 11.91
CA VAL A 56 -7.91 18.18 12.72
C VAL A 56 -7.21 19.49 12.35
N ILE A 57 -7.91 20.60 12.63
CA ILE A 57 -7.37 21.96 12.51
C ILE A 57 -6.27 22.15 13.58
N PRO A 58 -5.13 22.78 13.26
CA PRO A 58 -4.06 23.00 14.25
C PRO A 58 -4.53 23.94 15.36
N SER A 59 -4.11 23.65 16.59
CA SER A 59 -4.25 24.56 17.71
C SER A 59 -3.23 25.71 17.62
N LEU A 60 -3.38 26.76 18.44
CA LEU A 60 -2.36 27.81 18.54
C LEU A 60 -1.00 27.24 18.94
N ARG A 61 -0.98 26.29 19.88
CA ARG A 61 0.25 25.59 20.29
C ARG A 61 0.91 24.82 19.14
N ASP A 62 0.12 24.29 18.21
CA ASP A 62 0.68 23.61 17.04
C ASP A 62 1.33 24.62 16.09
N LEU A 63 0.70 25.78 15.87
CA LEU A 63 1.28 26.84 15.04
C LEU A 63 2.60 27.33 15.63
N ASP A 64 2.66 27.55 16.95
CA ASP A 64 3.90 27.91 17.66
C ASP A 64 4.98 26.84 17.54
N ALA A 65 4.59 25.56 17.51
CA ALA A 65 5.54 24.44 17.37
C ALA A 65 6.11 24.34 15.95
N CYS A 66 5.40 24.85 14.95
CA CYS A 66 5.82 24.84 13.54
C CYS A 66 6.72 26.04 13.16
N GLU A 67 6.65 27.17 13.87
CA GLU A 67 7.38 28.38 13.49
C GLU A 67 8.90 28.15 13.43
N GLY A 68 9.50 28.44 12.27
CA GLY A 68 10.93 28.30 12.01
C GLY A 68 11.42 26.85 11.87
N ARG A 69 10.51 25.87 11.78
CA ARG A 69 10.85 24.45 11.64
C ARG A 69 11.01 24.03 10.19
N THR A 70 11.78 22.98 9.98
CA THR A 70 11.83 22.28 8.69
C THR A 70 10.54 21.49 8.44
N ALA A 71 10.25 21.20 7.18
CA ALA A 71 9.10 20.36 6.80
C ALA A 71 9.12 18.99 7.51
N GLY A 72 10.29 18.37 7.65
CA GLY A 72 10.48 17.13 8.40
C GLY A 72 10.13 17.26 9.88
N GLU A 73 10.62 18.29 10.57
CA GLU A 73 10.29 18.52 11.98
C GLU A 73 8.79 18.78 12.19
N MET A 74 8.15 19.53 11.27
CA MET A 74 6.70 19.76 11.33
C MET A 74 5.92 18.46 11.10
N PHE A 75 6.31 17.65 10.11
CA PHE A 75 5.72 16.33 9.88
C PHE A 75 5.83 15.46 11.14
N ASP A 76 7.03 15.35 11.70
CA ASP A 76 7.32 14.51 12.86
C ASP A 76 6.51 14.96 14.09
N HIS A 77 6.31 16.27 14.29
CA HIS A 77 5.43 16.82 15.34
C HIS A 77 3.99 16.30 15.23
N PHE A 78 3.40 16.31 14.04
CA PHE A 78 2.02 15.85 13.85
C PHE A 78 1.90 14.32 13.83
N ALA A 79 2.85 13.61 13.24
CA ALA A 79 2.88 12.15 13.23
C ALA A 79 3.02 11.54 14.64
N ALA A 80 3.75 12.24 15.53
CA ALA A 80 3.98 11.83 16.91
C ALA A 80 2.88 12.25 17.90
N LYS A 81 1.79 12.90 17.45
CA LYS A 81 0.70 13.29 18.36
C LYS A 81 0.12 12.08 19.06
N GLY A 82 -0.03 12.21 20.38
CA GLY A 82 -0.66 11.21 21.22
C GLY A 82 -2.16 11.06 20.93
N PRO A 83 -2.82 10.09 21.57
CA PRO A 83 -4.25 9.84 21.40
C PRO A 83 -5.14 11.07 21.58
N MET A 84 -6.20 11.16 20.78
CA MET A 84 -7.20 12.22 20.85
C MET A 84 -8.59 11.67 21.17
N ALA A 85 -9.50 12.55 21.59
CA ALA A 85 -10.85 12.13 21.98
C ALA A 85 -11.69 11.61 20.80
N HIS A 86 -11.47 12.11 19.58
CA HIS A 86 -12.23 11.73 18.38
C HIS A 86 -11.68 10.48 17.67
N THR A 87 -10.56 9.94 18.15
CA THR A 87 -9.88 8.77 17.57
C THR A 87 -10.09 7.51 18.40
N ASP A 88 -11.02 7.52 19.36
CA ASP A 88 -11.28 6.43 20.30
C ASP A 88 -10.02 5.90 21.01
N GLY A 89 -9.09 6.81 21.35
CA GLY A 89 -7.83 6.45 22.03
C GLY A 89 -6.69 6.05 21.10
N GLU A 90 -6.87 6.08 19.78
CA GLU A 90 -5.79 5.85 18.80
C GLU A 90 -4.96 7.12 18.54
N ARG A 91 -3.70 6.98 18.11
CA ARG A 91 -2.91 8.10 17.57
C ARG A 91 -3.60 8.69 16.32
N PRO A 92 -3.79 10.01 16.21
CA PRO A 92 -4.44 10.63 15.05
C PRO A 92 -3.80 10.27 13.71
N TYR A 93 -2.47 10.13 13.67
CA TYR A 93 -1.72 9.68 12.49
C TYR A 93 -2.13 8.28 12.06
N VAL A 94 -2.18 7.32 12.98
CA VAL A 94 -2.62 5.95 12.68
C VAL A 94 -4.08 5.97 12.26
N TRP A 95 -4.93 6.69 12.99
CA TRP A 95 -6.36 6.76 12.73
C TRP A 95 -6.70 7.32 11.33
N ILE A 96 -6.10 8.43 10.91
CA ILE A 96 -6.38 9.01 9.58
C ILE A 96 -5.85 8.12 8.45
N ASN A 97 -4.72 7.44 8.69
CA ASN A 97 -4.16 6.48 7.73
C ASN A 97 -5.08 5.27 7.54
N LEU A 98 -5.60 4.70 8.63
CA LEU A 98 -6.60 3.63 8.59
C LEU A 98 -7.88 4.07 7.88
N LEU A 99 -8.35 5.30 8.10
CA LEU A 99 -9.56 5.80 7.47
C LEU A 99 -9.38 5.94 5.94
N LYS A 100 -8.27 6.53 5.49
CA LYS A 100 -8.01 6.70 4.05
C LYS A 100 -7.80 5.36 3.34
N ASP A 101 -7.19 4.38 4.01
CA ASP A 101 -7.00 3.05 3.43
C ASP A 101 -8.26 2.17 3.50
N ALA A 102 -9.20 2.45 4.42
CA ALA A 102 -10.47 1.73 4.48
C ALA A 102 -11.25 1.85 3.17
N ASP A 103 -11.25 3.04 2.55
CA ASP A 103 -11.86 3.26 1.24
C ASP A 103 -11.14 2.48 0.15
N HIS A 104 -9.80 2.49 0.16
CA HIS A 104 -8.97 1.72 -0.78
C HIS A 104 -9.29 0.23 -0.70
N PHE A 105 -9.32 -0.35 0.50
CA PHE A 105 -9.64 -1.77 0.72
C PHE A 105 -11.14 -2.08 0.68
N LEU A 106 -11.97 -1.14 0.24
CA LEU A 106 -13.41 -1.31 0.04
C LEU A 106 -14.13 -1.81 1.30
N PHE A 107 -13.71 -1.31 2.47
CA PHE A 107 -14.37 -1.63 3.73
C PHE A 107 -15.82 -1.14 3.66
N SER A 108 -16.75 -2.06 3.95
CA SER A 108 -18.18 -1.75 3.92
C SER A 108 -18.80 -2.07 5.28
N ASN A 109 -19.59 -1.13 5.78
CA ASN A 109 -20.44 -1.31 6.96
C ASN A 109 -21.71 -2.14 6.65
N SER A 110 -21.83 -2.72 5.44
CA SER A 110 -23.01 -3.50 5.10
C SER A 110 -23.13 -4.73 6.00
N THR A 111 -24.30 -4.91 6.59
CA THR A 111 -24.64 -6.05 7.45
C THR A 111 -24.93 -7.33 6.65
N GLN A 112 -24.87 -7.26 5.31
CA GLN A 112 -25.19 -8.38 4.42
C GLN A 112 -24.22 -9.56 4.55
N PHE A 113 -23.05 -9.34 5.13
CA PHE A 113 -22.11 -10.39 5.50
C PHE A 113 -21.62 -10.11 6.92
N SER A 114 -21.56 -11.13 7.77
CA SER A 114 -21.03 -11.07 9.13
C SER A 114 -19.50 -10.84 9.13
N GLN A 115 -19.02 -9.80 8.45
CA GLN A 115 -17.62 -9.52 8.19
C GLN A 115 -17.03 -8.52 9.17
N VAL A 116 -17.81 -7.94 10.09
CA VAL A 116 -17.31 -6.95 11.06
C VAL A 116 -16.07 -7.45 11.82
N GLY A 117 -16.07 -8.72 12.25
CA GLY A 117 -14.89 -9.31 12.90
C GLY A 117 -13.66 -9.37 11.98
N HIS A 118 -13.84 -9.73 10.71
CA HIS A 118 -12.75 -9.81 9.74
C HIS A 118 -12.25 -8.45 9.27
N ILE A 119 -13.14 -7.45 9.19
CA ILE A 119 -12.76 -6.07 8.89
C ILE A 119 -11.94 -5.49 10.05
N ARG A 120 -12.30 -5.82 11.31
CA ARG A 120 -11.53 -5.42 12.49
C ARG A 120 -10.15 -6.06 12.50
N GLU A 121 -10.08 -7.37 12.30
CA GLU A 121 -8.81 -8.11 12.16
C GLU A 121 -7.91 -7.50 11.08
N PHE A 122 -8.46 -7.26 9.88
CA PHE A 122 -7.71 -6.63 8.79
C PHE A 122 -7.26 -5.21 9.15
N ARG A 123 -8.13 -4.43 9.79
CA ARG A 123 -7.80 -3.08 10.25
C ARG A 123 -6.69 -3.11 11.30
N ASP A 124 -6.66 -4.10 12.19
CA ASP A 124 -5.65 -4.21 13.25
C ASP A 124 -4.28 -4.63 12.68
N GLU A 125 -4.25 -5.51 11.67
CA GLU A 125 -3.02 -5.81 10.93
C GLU A 125 -2.50 -4.60 10.14
N LEU A 126 -3.41 -3.85 9.48
CA LEU A 126 -3.02 -2.60 8.82
C LEU A 126 -2.59 -1.53 9.82
N ARG A 127 -3.15 -1.53 11.02
CA ARG A 127 -2.77 -0.61 12.10
C ARG A 127 -1.31 -0.83 12.48
N ASP A 128 -0.84 -2.08 12.54
CA ASP A 128 0.54 -2.41 12.88
C ASP A 128 1.55 -1.88 11.86
N VAL A 129 1.16 -1.76 10.58
CA VAL A 129 1.97 -1.07 9.56
C VAL A 129 2.23 0.40 9.95
N TYR A 130 1.22 1.10 10.45
CA TYR A 130 1.32 2.52 10.81
C TYR A 130 1.82 2.77 12.24
N ALA A 131 1.60 1.83 13.15
CA ALA A 131 1.85 2.00 14.57
C ALA A 131 3.16 1.35 15.04
N ASN A 132 3.55 0.24 14.40
CA ASN A 132 4.56 -0.70 14.90
C ASN A 132 5.61 -1.05 13.83
N ASP A 133 5.76 -0.21 12.81
CA ASP A 133 6.74 -0.34 11.72
C ASP A 133 6.68 -1.70 11.00
N ALA A 134 5.50 -2.33 10.94
CA ALA A 134 5.33 -3.56 10.17
C ALA A 134 5.45 -3.27 8.66
N SER A 135 6.16 -4.13 7.94
CA SER A 135 6.33 -3.99 6.49
C SER A 135 4.98 -4.04 5.76
N TYR A 136 4.73 -3.08 4.86
CA TYR A 136 3.52 -3.08 4.04
C TYR A 136 3.47 -4.26 3.06
N ALA A 137 4.62 -4.78 2.63
CA ALA A 137 4.68 -6.01 1.85
C ALA A 137 4.26 -7.22 2.70
N GLY A 138 4.68 -7.28 3.98
CA GLY A 138 4.23 -8.30 4.93
C GLY A 138 2.72 -8.26 5.15
N PHE A 139 2.18 -7.08 5.41
CA PHE A 139 0.74 -6.86 5.49
C PHE A 139 0.02 -7.24 4.19
N SER A 140 0.55 -6.89 3.02
CA SER A 140 -0.08 -7.20 1.72
C SER A 140 -0.18 -8.71 1.47
N ARG A 141 0.86 -9.47 1.83
CA ARG A 141 0.82 -10.94 1.82
C ARG A 141 -0.30 -11.46 2.70
N TRP A 142 -0.35 -10.98 3.95
CA TRP A 142 -1.39 -11.33 4.91
C TRP A 142 -2.81 -10.93 4.43
N ALA A 143 -2.94 -9.77 3.81
CA ALA A 143 -4.22 -9.24 3.34
C ALA A 143 -4.83 -10.11 2.23
N LEU A 144 -4.00 -10.58 1.29
CA LEU A 144 -4.42 -11.46 0.18
C LEU A 144 -4.87 -12.86 0.61
N GLN A 145 -4.49 -13.28 1.82
CA GLN A 145 -4.95 -14.51 2.46
C GLN A 145 -6.04 -14.30 3.51
N SER A 146 -6.33 -13.05 3.87
CA SER A 146 -7.25 -12.73 4.94
C SER A 146 -8.66 -13.24 4.63
N GLN A 147 -9.36 -13.68 5.67
CA GLN A 147 -10.74 -14.12 5.55
C GLN A 147 -11.68 -12.97 5.11
N MET A 148 -11.30 -11.72 5.37
CA MET A 148 -11.95 -10.53 4.82
C MET A 148 -11.91 -10.56 3.29
N PHE A 149 -10.72 -10.67 2.70
CA PHE A 149 -10.50 -10.69 1.26
C PHE A 149 -11.24 -11.88 0.61
N LEU A 150 -11.03 -13.09 1.14
CA LEU A 150 -11.61 -14.32 0.57
C LEU A 150 -13.15 -14.36 0.61
N ASN A 151 -13.77 -13.75 1.63
CA ASN A 151 -15.23 -13.67 1.74
C ASN A 151 -15.81 -12.52 0.93
N ARG A 152 -15.08 -11.40 0.78
CA ARG A 152 -15.56 -10.23 0.04
C ARG A 152 -15.66 -10.50 -1.45
N PHE A 153 -14.74 -11.30 -1.98
CA PHE A 153 -14.64 -11.65 -3.40
C PHE A 153 -14.95 -13.15 -3.56
N PRO A 154 -16.19 -13.51 -3.93
CA PRO A 154 -16.67 -14.89 -3.79
C PRO A 154 -16.17 -15.83 -4.89
N SER A 155 -15.81 -15.31 -6.07
CA SER A 155 -15.28 -16.10 -7.19
C SER A 155 -13.77 -15.90 -7.36
N GLY A 156 -13.10 -16.85 -8.01
CA GLY A 156 -11.70 -16.69 -8.39
C GLY A 156 -11.48 -15.45 -9.26
N ALA A 157 -12.35 -15.21 -10.24
CA ALA A 157 -12.28 -14.03 -11.11
C ALA A 157 -12.39 -12.72 -10.32
N ASP A 158 -13.30 -12.64 -9.34
CA ASP A 158 -13.42 -11.46 -8.47
C ASP A 158 -12.17 -11.27 -7.62
N ARG A 159 -11.58 -12.35 -7.09
CA ARG A 159 -10.35 -12.30 -6.31
C ARG A 159 -9.16 -11.83 -7.14
N ALA A 160 -9.04 -12.30 -8.38
CA ALA A 160 -8.02 -11.84 -9.31
C ALA A 160 -8.19 -10.35 -9.61
N ASN A 161 -9.40 -9.91 -9.99
CA ASN A 161 -9.63 -8.49 -10.27
C ASN A 161 -9.37 -7.62 -9.05
N ALA A 162 -9.84 -8.04 -7.87
CA ALA A 162 -9.63 -7.31 -6.64
C ALA A 162 -8.15 -7.28 -6.23
N SER A 163 -7.40 -8.38 -6.34
CA SER A 163 -5.98 -8.38 -5.98
C SER A 163 -5.18 -7.46 -6.88
N PHE A 164 -5.46 -7.47 -8.19
CA PHE A 164 -4.82 -6.58 -9.15
C PHE A 164 -5.18 -5.12 -8.89
N PHE A 165 -6.46 -4.82 -8.66
CA PHE A 165 -6.90 -3.46 -8.40
C PHE A 165 -6.30 -2.91 -7.10
N LEU A 166 -6.41 -3.68 -6.01
CA LEU A 166 -6.01 -3.24 -4.67
C LEU A 166 -4.49 -3.18 -4.48
N PHE A 167 -3.72 -4.07 -5.12
CA PHE A 167 -2.28 -4.18 -4.86
C PHE A 167 -1.41 -3.80 -6.06
N LEU A 168 -1.93 -3.85 -7.29
CA LEU A 168 -1.20 -3.50 -8.51
C LEU A 168 -1.76 -2.25 -9.21
N GLY A 169 -2.80 -1.62 -8.64
CA GLY A 169 -3.34 -0.35 -9.12
C GLY A 169 -4.00 -0.40 -10.50
N ARG A 170 -4.42 -1.59 -10.95
CA ARG A 170 -5.07 -1.79 -12.26
C ARG A 170 -6.00 -3.00 -12.24
N ASP A 171 -6.90 -3.08 -13.21
CA ASP A 171 -7.69 -4.31 -13.41
C ASP A 171 -6.80 -5.46 -13.92
N SER A 172 -7.26 -6.70 -13.69
CA SER A 172 -6.61 -7.88 -14.28
C SER A 172 -6.89 -7.95 -15.78
N LEU A 173 -5.91 -8.37 -16.57
CA LEU A 173 -6.09 -8.66 -17.97
C LEU A 173 -6.83 -9.99 -18.15
N ALA A 174 -7.44 -10.20 -19.31
CA ALA A 174 -8.20 -11.43 -19.58
C ALA A 174 -7.39 -12.73 -19.38
N ASN A 175 -6.08 -12.70 -19.65
CA ASN A 175 -5.17 -13.82 -19.44
C ASN A 175 -4.66 -13.95 -17.99
N GLU A 176 -4.90 -12.94 -17.14
CA GLU A 176 -4.54 -12.93 -15.72
C GLU A 176 -5.70 -13.36 -14.81
N VAL A 177 -6.95 -13.28 -15.28
CA VAL A 177 -8.14 -13.78 -14.55
C VAL A 177 -7.97 -15.20 -13.99
N PRO A 178 -7.35 -16.17 -14.71
CA PRO A 178 -7.11 -17.51 -14.17
C PRO A 178 -6.26 -17.55 -12.89
N VAL A 179 -5.48 -16.51 -12.56
CA VAL A 179 -4.75 -16.38 -11.28
C VAL A 179 -5.71 -16.49 -10.08
N GLY A 180 -6.95 -16.06 -10.27
CA GLY A 180 -8.04 -16.24 -9.31
C GLY A 180 -8.28 -17.67 -8.85
N ASN A 181 -7.91 -18.64 -9.69
CA ASN A 181 -8.05 -20.06 -9.38
C ASN A 181 -7.13 -20.50 -8.24
N MET A 182 -6.05 -19.79 -7.98
CA MET A 182 -5.09 -20.17 -6.94
C MET A 182 -5.67 -20.00 -5.54
N TRP A 183 -6.65 -19.10 -5.37
CA TRP A 183 -7.43 -19.00 -4.13
C TRP A 183 -8.42 -20.14 -3.92
N ASN A 184 -8.62 -21.05 -4.89
CA ASN A 184 -9.50 -22.22 -4.71
C ASN A 184 -8.89 -23.27 -3.77
N GLY A 185 -7.55 -23.28 -3.63
CA GLY A 185 -6.83 -24.19 -2.74
C GLY A 185 -6.95 -23.83 -1.26
N TRP A 186 -7.35 -22.60 -0.93
CA TRP A 186 -7.53 -22.17 0.46
C TRP A 186 -8.72 -22.89 1.09
N ALA A 187 -8.47 -23.60 2.19
CA ALA A 187 -9.55 -24.02 3.06
C ALA A 187 -10.07 -22.82 3.84
N LEU A 188 -11.14 -22.18 3.37
CA LEU A 188 -11.89 -21.20 4.17
C LEU A 188 -12.13 -21.79 5.57
N ARG A 189 -11.99 -20.96 6.61
CA ARG A 189 -12.10 -21.33 8.03
C ARG A 189 -13.18 -22.36 8.33
N ASP A 190 -13.03 -23.08 9.44
CA ASP A 190 -14.14 -23.83 10.01
C ASP A 190 -15.32 -22.88 10.26
N ARG A 191 -16.41 -23.09 9.50
CA ARG A 191 -17.65 -22.31 9.59
C ARG A 191 -18.32 -22.45 10.97
N SER A 192 -17.93 -23.46 11.75
CA SER A 192 -18.40 -23.67 13.13
C SER A 192 -17.85 -22.62 14.10
N ILE A 193 -16.69 -22.01 13.79
CA ILE A 193 -16.08 -20.97 14.62
C ILE A 193 -16.72 -19.63 14.26
N ARG A 194 -17.41 -19.02 15.24
CA ARG A 194 -18.06 -17.72 15.06
C ARG A 194 -17.03 -16.63 14.80
N ALA A 195 -17.38 -15.66 13.96
CA ALA A 195 -16.52 -14.51 13.67
C ALA A 195 -16.13 -13.70 14.92
N SER A 196 -16.94 -13.73 15.96
CA SER A 196 -16.65 -13.09 17.25
C SER A 196 -15.55 -13.77 18.06
N ALA A 197 -15.15 -14.99 17.70
CA ALA A 197 -14.09 -15.72 18.37
C ALA A 197 -12.71 -15.43 17.76
N ALA A 198 -12.63 -14.56 16.73
CA ALA A 198 -11.41 -14.21 16.00
C ALA A 198 -10.22 -13.89 16.90
N GLU A 199 -10.45 -12.99 17.85
CA GLU A 199 -9.43 -12.47 18.75
C GLU A 199 -9.00 -13.48 19.84
N SER A 200 -9.69 -14.62 19.95
CA SER A 200 -9.57 -15.53 21.10
C SER A 200 -9.34 -17.00 20.72
N ASN A 201 -9.39 -17.34 19.44
CA ASN A 201 -9.28 -18.72 18.97
C ASN A 201 -8.10 -18.86 18.00
N PRO A 202 -7.00 -19.57 18.38
CA PRO A 202 -5.85 -19.77 17.50
C PRO A 202 -6.18 -20.57 16.23
N ASP A 203 -7.29 -21.32 16.22
CA ASP A 203 -7.79 -22.06 15.04
C ASP A 203 -8.64 -21.18 14.10
N TYR A 204 -8.72 -19.86 14.35
CA TYR A 204 -9.54 -18.94 13.58
C TYR A 204 -8.92 -18.52 12.24
N HIS A 205 -7.61 -18.70 12.10
CA HIS A 205 -6.86 -18.28 10.92
C HIS A 205 -7.00 -19.28 9.76
N VAL A 206 -6.84 -18.77 8.54
CA VAL A 206 -6.84 -19.61 7.34
C VAL A 206 -5.43 -20.18 7.18
N TYR A 207 -5.20 -21.44 7.53
CA TYR A 207 -3.84 -21.99 7.51
C TYR A 207 -3.56 -23.18 6.59
N ASP A 208 -4.57 -23.88 6.06
CA ASP A 208 -4.26 -25.06 5.26
C ASP A 208 -4.72 -24.91 3.81
N TYR A 209 -3.75 -24.65 2.93
CA TYR A 209 -3.87 -25.01 1.53
C TYR A 209 -4.17 -26.51 1.43
N ASP A 210 -5.34 -26.85 0.91
CA ASP A 210 -5.78 -28.24 0.75
C ASP A 210 -5.65 -28.65 -0.72
N ALA A 211 -4.50 -29.22 -1.06
CA ALA A 211 -4.22 -29.73 -2.40
C ALA A 211 -5.30 -30.73 -2.88
N SER A 212 -6.00 -31.43 -1.98
CA SER A 212 -7.06 -32.35 -2.36
C SER A 212 -8.23 -31.64 -3.06
N ARG A 213 -8.48 -30.37 -2.73
CA ARG A 213 -9.46 -29.52 -3.43
C ARG A 213 -9.08 -29.23 -4.88
N CYS A 214 -7.79 -29.36 -5.20
CA CYS A 214 -7.22 -29.16 -6.54
C CYS A 214 -7.20 -30.44 -7.39
N THR A 215 -7.25 -31.62 -6.76
CA THR A 215 -7.14 -32.92 -7.45
C THR A 215 -8.46 -33.47 -8.02
N SER A 216 -9.60 -32.85 -7.72
CA SER A 216 -10.94 -33.37 -8.12
C SER A 216 -11.32 -33.12 -9.60
N GLY A 217 -10.39 -32.66 -10.45
CA GLY A 217 -10.60 -32.46 -11.88
C GLY A 217 -11.56 -31.33 -12.26
N ARG A 218 -12.02 -30.52 -11.28
CA ARG A 218 -12.95 -29.39 -11.48
C ARG A 218 -12.41 -28.03 -11.07
N ALA A 219 -11.39 -27.97 -10.21
CA ALA A 219 -10.75 -26.73 -9.81
C ALA A 219 -9.29 -26.76 -10.24
N LEU A 220 -8.90 -25.83 -11.10
CA LEU A 220 -7.49 -25.49 -11.29
C LEU A 220 -7.03 -24.76 -10.02
N CYS A 221 -5.83 -25.06 -9.55
CA CYS A 221 -5.16 -24.33 -8.46
C CYS A 221 -3.78 -23.81 -8.87
N SER A 222 -3.36 -24.07 -10.11
CA SER A 222 -2.23 -23.40 -10.72
C SER A 222 -2.71 -22.32 -11.68
N ALA A 223 -1.88 -21.30 -11.86
CA ALA A 223 -2.09 -20.30 -12.89
C ALA A 223 -0.74 -19.74 -13.37
N THR A 224 -0.71 -19.29 -14.62
CA THR A 224 0.44 -18.58 -15.17
C THR A 224 0.22 -17.08 -15.07
N MET A 225 1.18 -16.38 -14.48
CA MET A 225 1.22 -14.92 -14.41
C MET A 225 2.60 -14.43 -14.84
N TRP A 226 2.65 -13.48 -15.78
CA TRP A 226 3.89 -12.91 -16.34
C TRP A 226 4.92 -13.96 -16.78
N GLY A 227 4.44 -15.07 -17.35
CA GLY A 227 5.27 -16.17 -17.84
C GLY A 227 5.81 -17.11 -16.74
N THR A 228 5.41 -16.90 -15.48
CA THR A 228 5.74 -17.79 -14.35
C THR A 228 4.51 -18.56 -13.94
N GLU A 229 4.64 -19.86 -13.72
CA GLU A 229 3.59 -20.69 -13.16
C GLU A 229 3.69 -20.63 -11.64
N GLY A 230 2.57 -20.31 -10.98
CA GLY A 230 2.41 -20.48 -9.55
C GLY A 230 1.54 -21.71 -9.30
N ASP A 231 1.98 -22.56 -8.37
CA ASP A 231 1.34 -23.85 -8.08
C ASP A 231 0.54 -23.81 -6.77
N THR A 232 0.89 -22.87 -5.90
CA THR A 232 0.25 -22.61 -4.62
C THR A 232 -0.19 -21.16 -4.55
N PRO A 233 -1.28 -20.84 -3.86
CA PRO A 233 -1.68 -19.44 -3.68
C PRO A 233 -0.58 -18.55 -3.12
N GLU A 234 0.29 -19.07 -2.25
CA GLU A 234 1.48 -18.40 -1.74
C GLU A 234 2.40 -17.97 -2.89
N ASP A 235 2.61 -18.81 -3.92
CA ASP A 235 3.41 -18.46 -5.08
C ASP A 235 2.84 -17.24 -5.82
N VAL A 236 1.52 -17.14 -5.99
CA VAL A 236 0.94 -15.96 -6.64
C VAL A 236 0.97 -14.73 -5.77
N ILE A 237 0.80 -14.87 -4.46
CA ILE A 237 0.99 -13.78 -3.52
C ILE A 237 2.43 -13.25 -3.65
N GLU A 238 3.43 -14.13 -3.69
CA GLU A 238 4.83 -13.73 -3.87
C GLU A 238 5.09 -13.13 -5.25
N LEU A 239 4.50 -13.67 -6.32
CA LEU A 239 4.63 -13.06 -7.64
C LEU A 239 4.05 -11.64 -7.63
N MET A 240 2.86 -11.44 -7.05
CA MET A 240 2.23 -10.13 -6.97
C MET A 240 3.03 -9.15 -6.10
N VAL A 241 3.30 -9.49 -4.84
CA VAL A 241 3.97 -8.62 -3.87
C VAL A 241 5.44 -8.41 -4.21
N GLY A 242 6.09 -9.38 -4.84
CA GLY A 242 7.47 -9.28 -5.33
C GLY A 242 7.63 -8.56 -6.66
N SER A 243 6.54 -8.13 -7.30
CA SER A 243 6.60 -7.45 -8.61
C SER A 243 6.89 -5.96 -8.51
N ASP A 244 7.53 -5.41 -9.55
CA ASP A 244 7.67 -3.96 -9.71
C ASP A 244 6.30 -3.27 -9.75
N LEU A 245 5.26 -3.93 -10.29
CA LEU A 245 3.91 -3.38 -10.35
C LEU A 245 3.34 -3.10 -8.94
N PHE A 246 3.60 -3.97 -7.96
CA PHE A 246 3.18 -3.75 -6.58
C PHE A 246 3.87 -2.52 -5.97
N LEU A 247 5.19 -2.40 -6.19
CA LEU A 247 5.97 -1.28 -5.69
C LEU A 247 5.51 0.03 -6.33
N GLU A 248 5.37 0.05 -7.64
CA GLU A 248 4.92 1.21 -8.41
C GLU A 248 3.48 1.62 -8.04
N ALA A 249 2.56 0.66 -7.91
CA ALA A 249 1.19 0.93 -7.51
C ALA A 249 1.12 1.51 -6.10
N THR A 250 1.89 0.98 -5.15
CA THR A 250 1.95 1.49 -3.79
C THR A 250 2.48 2.93 -3.77
N VAL A 251 3.58 3.21 -4.47
CA VAL A 251 4.14 4.56 -4.59
C VAL A 251 3.16 5.53 -5.25
N ASN A 252 2.54 5.15 -6.37
CA ASN A 252 1.57 6.00 -7.07
C ASN A 252 0.36 6.32 -6.18
N ARG A 253 -0.15 5.33 -5.43
CA ARG A 253 -1.28 5.50 -4.52
C ARG A 253 -0.97 6.52 -3.43
N TYR A 254 0.16 6.40 -2.74
CA TYR A 254 0.52 7.36 -1.69
C TYR A 254 0.87 8.74 -2.27
N TRP A 255 1.47 8.80 -3.45
CA TRP A 255 1.69 10.06 -4.15
C TRP A 255 0.36 10.80 -4.40
N GLU A 256 -0.59 10.13 -5.07
CA GLU A 256 -1.90 10.70 -5.38
C GLU A 256 -2.68 11.07 -4.12
N ARG A 257 -2.58 10.27 -3.06
CA ARG A 257 -3.20 10.56 -1.76
C ARG A 257 -2.76 11.90 -1.15
N PHE A 258 -1.49 12.27 -1.29
CA PHE A 258 -0.95 13.49 -0.67
C PHE A 258 -0.96 14.70 -1.61
N LEU A 259 -0.81 14.47 -2.91
CA LEU A 259 -0.72 15.55 -3.89
C LEU A 259 -2.03 15.78 -4.65
N GLY A 260 -2.96 14.83 -4.61
CA GLY A 260 -4.24 14.89 -5.32
C GLY A 260 -4.14 14.68 -6.83
N GLU A 261 -2.95 14.32 -7.33
CA GLU A 261 -2.67 14.11 -8.75
C GLU A 261 -1.86 12.83 -8.97
N PRO A 262 -1.98 12.17 -10.12
CA PRO A 262 -1.14 11.04 -10.47
C PRO A 262 0.35 11.42 -10.50
N LEU A 263 1.21 10.48 -10.12
CA LEU A 263 2.66 10.64 -10.26
C LEU A 263 3.00 10.86 -11.74
N PRO A 264 3.85 11.84 -12.10
CA PRO A 264 4.21 12.16 -13.49
C PRO A 264 5.13 11.09 -14.12
N GLY A 265 4.80 9.81 -13.98
CA GLY A 265 5.70 8.70 -14.24
C GLY A 265 5.91 8.37 -15.72
N VAL A 266 5.09 8.91 -16.63
CA VAL A 266 5.34 8.81 -18.08
C VAL A 266 6.42 9.80 -18.50
N ASP A 267 6.32 11.04 -18.01
CA ASP A 267 7.23 12.12 -18.40
C ASP A 267 8.52 12.12 -17.54
N TYR A 268 8.45 11.66 -16.28
CA TYR A 268 9.54 11.67 -15.29
C TYR A 268 9.56 10.36 -14.49
N PRO A 269 9.86 9.22 -15.16
CA PRO A 269 9.92 7.93 -14.50
C PRO A 269 10.97 7.88 -13.38
N GLU A 270 11.97 8.77 -13.38
CA GLU A 270 13.00 8.86 -12.35
C GLU A 270 12.43 9.14 -10.96
N ILE A 271 11.35 9.95 -10.85
CA ILE A 271 10.67 10.23 -9.58
C ILE A 271 10.06 8.94 -9.01
N ARG A 272 9.40 8.15 -9.85
CA ARG A 272 8.87 6.85 -9.42
C ARG A 272 9.99 5.92 -9.00
N ARG A 273 11.05 5.82 -9.83
CA ARG A 273 12.19 4.93 -9.56
C ARG A 273 12.89 5.25 -8.24
N VAL A 274 13.07 6.52 -7.88
CA VAL A 274 13.73 6.89 -6.61
C VAL A 274 12.85 6.52 -5.42
N LEU A 275 11.54 6.75 -5.50
CA LEU A 275 10.58 6.39 -4.46
C LEU A 275 10.48 4.87 -4.28
N VAL A 276 10.38 4.11 -5.38
CA VAL A 276 10.37 2.64 -5.35
C VAL A 276 11.65 2.10 -4.73
N ARG A 277 12.82 2.60 -5.16
CA ARG A 277 14.12 2.19 -4.59
C ARG A 277 14.19 2.48 -3.10
N GLY A 278 13.78 3.67 -2.68
CA GLY A 278 13.76 4.05 -1.26
C GLY A 278 12.78 3.20 -0.47
N PHE A 279 11.61 2.89 -1.02
CA PHE A 279 10.60 2.05 -0.37
C PHE A 279 11.12 0.64 -0.10
N VAL A 280 11.77 0.02 -1.10
CA VAL A 280 12.45 -1.28 -0.93
C VAL A 280 13.60 -1.18 0.07
N ALA A 281 14.41 -0.12 0.02
CA ALA A 281 15.54 0.07 0.93
C ALA A 281 15.12 0.24 2.40
N HIS A 282 13.88 0.67 2.65
CA HIS A 282 13.27 0.79 3.98
C HIS A 282 12.27 -0.34 4.26
N ASP A 283 12.50 -1.54 3.70
CA ASP A 283 11.69 -2.73 3.93
C ASP A 283 10.17 -2.55 3.72
N HIS A 284 9.81 -1.75 2.72
CA HIS A 284 8.43 -1.42 2.41
C HIS A 284 7.71 -0.69 3.56
N ASP A 285 8.44 0.12 4.33
CA ASP A 285 7.87 1.02 5.33
C ASP A 285 7.09 2.17 4.66
N VAL A 286 5.77 2.17 4.85
CA VAL A 286 4.91 3.24 4.33
C VAL A 286 5.00 4.52 5.15
N ASN A 287 5.43 4.48 6.42
CA ASN A 287 5.65 5.70 7.20
C ASN A 287 6.84 6.48 6.62
N TRP A 288 7.92 5.78 6.26
CA TRP A 288 9.01 6.35 5.47
C TRP A 288 8.50 6.96 4.15
N LEU A 289 7.73 6.20 3.36
CA LEU A 289 7.24 6.66 2.05
C LEU A 289 6.36 7.92 2.17
N ILE A 290 5.43 7.91 3.14
CA ILE A 290 4.56 9.05 3.44
C ILE A 290 5.41 10.27 3.83
N ARG A 291 6.40 10.08 4.71
CA ARG A 291 7.27 11.17 5.15
C ARG A 291 8.09 11.73 3.99
N GLU A 292 8.66 10.88 3.14
CA GLU A 292 9.45 11.28 1.98
C GLU A 292 8.61 12.13 1.00
N ILE A 293 7.38 11.70 0.71
CA ILE A 293 6.45 12.45 -0.15
C ILE A 293 6.05 13.77 0.52
N ALA A 294 5.60 13.72 1.77
CA ALA A 294 5.04 14.87 2.48
C ALA A 294 6.09 15.92 2.84
N THR A 295 7.39 15.58 2.85
CA THR A 295 8.49 16.52 3.11
C THR A 295 9.17 17.01 1.84
N SER A 296 8.77 16.49 0.67
CA SER A 296 9.32 16.89 -0.63
C SER A 296 8.86 18.27 -1.09
N SER A 297 9.64 18.90 -1.96
CA SER A 297 9.35 20.24 -2.50
C SER A 297 8.04 20.32 -3.30
N VAL A 298 7.51 19.19 -3.79
CA VAL A 298 6.20 19.17 -4.48
C VAL A 298 5.02 19.26 -3.50
N TYR A 299 5.17 18.74 -2.29
CA TYR A 299 4.13 18.86 -1.27
C TYR A 299 4.22 20.19 -0.53
N THR A 300 5.44 20.65 -0.23
CA THR A 300 5.68 21.84 0.61
C THR A 300 5.51 23.17 -0.11
N GLN A 301 5.15 23.19 -1.38
CA GLN A 301 4.95 24.42 -2.16
C GLN A 301 3.66 25.18 -1.80
N GLU A 302 3.67 26.52 -1.90
CA GLU A 302 2.55 27.42 -1.56
C GLU A 302 1.30 27.13 -2.39
N MET A 303 1.46 26.89 -3.69
CA MET A 303 0.42 26.44 -4.59
C MET A 303 0.69 24.98 -4.96
N MET A 304 -0.11 24.05 -4.43
CA MET A 304 -0.10 22.69 -5.00
C MET A 304 -0.55 22.81 -6.46
N TYR A 305 0.22 22.20 -7.38
CA TYR A 305 -0.25 21.96 -8.74
C TYR A 305 -1.67 21.35 -8.65
N ARG A 306 -2.61 22.01 -9.31
CA ARG A 306 -3.99 21.61 -9.52
C ARG A 306 -4.42 22.08 -10.89
#